data_AF-A0AA36CGU7-F1
#
_entry.id   AF-A0AA36CGU7-F1
#
_cell.length_a   1.000
_cell.length_b   1.000
_cell.length_c   1.000
_cell.angle_alpha   90.00
_cell.angle_beta   90.00
_cell.angle_gamma   90.00
#
_symmetry.space_group_name_H-M   'P 1'
#
loop_
_entity.id
_entity.type
_entity.pdbx_description
1 polymer ?
#
loop_
_entity_poly.entity_id
_entity_poly.type
_entity_poly.pdbx_seq_one_letter_code
_entity_poly.pdbx_strand_id
1 'polypeptide(L)'
;MPQYVAPPANDCCCRCGTPCAFKARRARTMGSKLFELGSHDEEEELDPTCSSKKLKQVLSEFMTNDPSESKRAVQREAEARLFGKFNVICAAGDFSYVAYTDTYCQASTGDVTCYVFRPM
;
A
#
# COMPACT_ATOMS: atom_id res chain seq x y z
N MET A 1 30.54 -9.43 5.04
CA MET A 1 29.70 -9.41 3.83
C MET A 1 28.48 -8.57 4.14
N PRO A 2 28.14 -7.52 3.37
CA PRO A 2 26.93 -6.77 3.63
C PRO A 2 25.72 -7.70 3.49
N GLN A 3 24.89 -7.77 4.53
CA GLN A 3 23.63 -8.52 4.48
C GLN A 3 22.75 -7.90 3.39
N TYR A 4 22.47 -8.66 2.34
CA TYR A 4 21.44 -8.29 1.37
C TYR A 4 20.08 -8.34 2.06
N VAL A 5 19.60 -7.18 2.49
CA VAL A 5 18.24 -7.01 3.00
C VAL A 5 17.34 -6.90 1.78
N ALA A 6 16.51 -7.93 1.55
CA ALA A 6 15.56 -7.90 0.46
C ALA A 6 14.61 -6.69 0.66
N PRO A 7 14.40 -5.86 -0.38
CA PRO A 7 13.49 -4.72 -0.29
C PRO A 7 12.07 -5.20 0.06
N PRO A 8 11.29 -4.38 0.77
CA PRO A 8 9.90 -4.72 1.09
C PRO A 8 9.14 -4.97 -0.22
N ALA A 9 8.60 -6.18 -0.33
CA ALA A 9 7.78 -6.61 -1.45
C ALA A 9 6.33 -6.71 -0.98
N ASN A 10 5.43 -6.06 -1.70
CA ASN A 10 4.00 -6.23 -1.50
C ASN A 10 3.46 -7.21 -2.56
N ASP A 11 2.77 -8.24 -2.09
CA ASP A 11 2.14 -9.25 -2.93
C ASP A 11 0.64 -9.10 -2.72
N CYS A 12 -0.01 -8.48 -3.71
CA CYS A 12 -1.38 -8.01 -3.61
C CYS A 12 -2.19 -8.51 -4.79
N CYS A 13 -3.44 -8.86 -4.49
CA CYS A 13 -4.38 -9.34 -5.46
C CYS A 13 -5.75 -8.73 -5.16
N CYS A 14 -6.28 -7.96 -6.13
CA CYS A 14 -7.53 -7.25 -5.98
C CYS A 14 -8.69 -8.26 -6.12
N ARG A 15 -9.54 -8.36 -5.08
CA ARG A 15 -10.77 -9.18 -4.99
C ARG A 15 -10.62 -10.71 -4.96
N CYS A 16 -9.41 -11.27 -4.89
CA CYS A 16 -9.27 -12.71 -4.62
C CYS A 16 -9.40 -13.05 -3.12
N GLY A 17 -9.65 -14.33 -2.81
CA GLY A 17 -9.88 -14.83 -1.45
C GLY A 17 -8.68 -14.76 -0.49
N THR A 18 -7.51 -14.33 -0.98
CA THR A 18 -6.30 -14.08 -0.17
C THR A 18 -5.95 -12.60 -0.20
N PRO A 19 -6.06 -11.87 0.94
CA PRO A 19 -5.76 -10.44 1.00
C PRO A 19 -4.26 -10.14 0.84
N CYS A 20 -3.93 -8.87 0.59
CA CYS A 20 -2.55 -8.36 0.52
C CYS A 20 -1.70 -8.83 1.70
N ALA A 21 -0.53 -9.42 1.43
CA ALA A 21 0.42 -9.86 2.44
C ALA A 21 1.70 -9.01 2.42
N PHE A 22 2.00 -8.32 3.52
CA PHE A 22 3.32 -7.74 3.74
C PHE A 22 4.35 -8.88 3.93
N LYS A 23 5.26 -9.07 2.96
CA LYS A 23 6.44 -9.93 3.15
C LYS A 23 7.56 -9.17 3.88
N ALA A 24 7.22 -8.41 4.93
CA ALA A 24 8.24 -8.01 5.89
C ALA A 24 8.66 -9.28 6.62
N ARG A 25 9.96 -9.64 6.58
CA ARG A 25 10.45 -10.76 7.39
C ARG A 25 10.05 -10.45 8.83
N ARG A 26 9.07 -11.19 9.37
CA ARG A 26 8.88 -11.26 10.82
C ARG A 26 10.22 -11.73 11.37
N ALA A 27 11.02 -10.81 11.91
CA ALA A 27 12.07 -11.17 12.82
C ALA A 27 11.36 -11.80 14.02
N ARG A 28 11.13 -13.12 13.95
CA ARG A 28 10.72 -13.90 15.11
C ARG A 28 11.89 -13.87 16.08
N THR A 29 11.98 -12.84 16.90
CA THR A 29 12.70 -12.94 18.16
C THR A 29 11.91 -13.90 19.04
N MET A 30 12.17 -15.19 18.84
CA MET A 30 11.81 -16.23 19.80
C MET A 30 12.59 -15.96 21.08
N GLY A 31 11.92 -15.48 22.12
CA GLY A 31 12.47 -15.53 23.48
C GLY A 31 12.29 -14.27 24.29
N SER A 32 11.08 -14.04 24.80
CA SER A 32 10.80 -13.97 26.25
C SER A 32 9.40 -13.42 26.46
N LYS A 33 8.61 -14.16 27.24
CA LYS A 33 7.36 -13.68 27.82
C LYS A 33 7.69 -12.67 28.91
N LEU A 34 7.42 -11.39 28.69
CA LEU A 34 7.34 -10.31 29.70
C LEU A 34 6.85 -9.08 28.91
N PHE A 35 5.67 -8.49 29.06
CA PHE A 35 4.78 -8.29 30.21
C PHE A 35 3.39 -7.93 29.66
N GLU A 36 2.32 -8.48 30.22
CA GLU A 36 0.98 -7.93 30.08
C GLU A 36 0.91 -6.62 30.89
N LEU A 37 0.91 -5.47 30.22
CA LEU A 37 0.41 -4.22 30.77
C LEU A 37 -0.21 -3.46 29.61
N GLY A 38 -1.53 -3.29 29.66
CA GLY A 38 -2.23 -2.41 28.73
C GLY A 38 -1.68 -1.00 28.85
N SER A 39 -1.05 -0.52 27.79
CA SER A 39 -0.94 0.89 27.47
C SER A 39 -1.75 1.11 26.20
N HIS A 40 -2.60 2.13 26.26
CA HIS A 40 -3.19 2.79 25.10
C HIS A 40 -2.06 3.25 24.19
N ASP A 41 -1.64 2.39 23.27
CA ASP A 41 -0.83 2.77 22.13
C ASP A 41 -1.71 2.50 20.93
N GLU A 42 -2.04 3.58 20.23
CA GLU A 42 -2.69 3.54 18.93
C GLU A 42 -2.00 2.43 18.12
N GLU A 43 -2.70 1.31 17.95
CA GLU A 43 -2.36 0.36 16.91
C GLU A 43 -2.45 1.19 15.63
N GLU A 44 -1.34 1.77 15.18
CA GLU A 44 -1.15 2.02 13.76
C GLU A 44 -1.16 0.64 13.14
N GLU A 45 -2.38 0.14 12.95
CA GLU A 45 -2.75 -1.01 12.14
C GLU A 45 -1.98 -0.79 10.84
N LEU A 46 -0.85 -1.47 10.69
CA LEU A 46 0.02 -1.34 9.53
C LEU A 46 -0.79 -1.88 8.35
N ASP A 47 -1.59 -1.01 7.76
CA ASP A 47 -2.54 -1.28 6.68
C ASP A 47 -1.73 -1.96 5.57
N PRO A 48 -1.92 -3.27 5.30
CA PRO A 48 -1.14 -4.00 4.31
C PRO A 48 -1.29 -3.42 2.90
N THR A 49 -2.34 -2.63 2.71
CA THR A 49 -2.70 -1.94 1.49
C THR A 49 -2.11 -0.54 1.39
N CYS A 50 -1.72 0.11 2.50
CA CYS A 50 -1.35 1.52 2.46
C CYS A 50 -0.30 1.92 3.51
N SER A 51 0.85 2.40 3.03
CA SER A 51 1.93 2.91 3.89
C SER A 51 1.90 4.43 4.13
N SER A 52 1.03 5.18 3.43
CA SER A 52 0.95 6.64 3.58
C SER A 52 -0.49 7.16 3.64
N LYS A 53 -0.83 7.80 4.78
CA LYS A 53 -2.11 8.50 4.98
C LYS A 53 -2.38 9.56 3.91
N LYS A 54 -1.34 10.25 3.41
CA LYS A 54 -1.46 11.25 2.33
C LYS A 54 -1.88 10.61 1.00
N LEU A 55 -1.31 9.46 0.66
CA LEU A 55 -1.72 8.72 -0.55
C LEU A 55 -3.14 8.18 -0.42
N LYS A 56 -3.52 7.72 0.77
CA LYS A 56 -4.89 7.27 1.07
C LYS A 56 -5.90 8.38 0.78
N GLN A 57 -5.60 9.60 1.25
CA GLN A 57 -6.44 10.77 1.02
C GLN A 57 -6.55 11.12 -0.47
N VAL A 58 -5.43 11.11 -1.21
CA VAL A 58 -5.45 11.36 -2.66
C VAL A 58 -6.31 10.33 -3.39
N LEU A 59 -6.17 9.05 -3.04
CA LEU A 59 -6.99 8.00 -3.63
C LEU A 59 -8.48 8.22 -3.31
N SER A 60 -8.84 8.50 -2.06
CA SER A 60 -10.25 8.73 -1.70
C SER A 60 -10.87 9.97 -2.33
N GLU A 61 -10.07 11.02 -2.58
CA GLU A 61 -10.57 12.29 -3.12
C GLU A 61 -10.67 12.29 -4.66
N PHE A 62 -9.76 11.60 -5.35
CA PHE A 62 -9.58 11.70 -6.80
C PHE A 62 -9.91 10.42 -7.57
N MET A 63 -10.30 9.34 -6.90
CA MET A 63 -10.84 8.16 -7.58
C MET A 63 -12.27 8.42 -8.07
N THR A 64 -12.54 7.96 -9.29
CA THR A 64 -13.84 7.99 -9.94
C THR A 64 -14.24 6.57 -10.37
N ASN A 65 -15.45 6.41 -10.92
CA ASN A 65 -15.90 5.12 -11.45
C ASN A 65 -15.19 4.73 -12.77
N ASP A 66 -14.39 5.63 -13.36
CA ASP A 66 -13.60 5.34 -14.56
C ASP A 66 -12.11 5.17 -14.20
N PRO A 67 -11.50 3.99 -14.48
CA PRO A 67 -10.10 3.74 -14.16
C PRO A 67 -9.13 4.59 -14.98
N SER A 68 -9.51 5.02 -16.18
CA SER A 68 -8.68 5.85 -17.05
C SER A 68 -8.66 7.32 -16.65
N GLU A 69 -9.74 7.82 -16.07
CA GLU A 69 -9.76 9.15 -15.43
C GLU A 69 -9.06 9.11 -14.07
N SER A 70 -9.41 8.13 -13.23
CA SER A 70 -8.84 7.94 -11.90
C SER A 70 -7.31 7.91 -11.92
N LYS A 71 -6.69 7.13 -12.83
CA LYS A 71 -5.23 7.03 -12.89
C LYS A 71 -4.55 8.37 -13.17
N ARG A 72 -5.13 9.22 -14.02
CA ARG A 72 -4.55 10.53 -14.38
C ARG A 72 -4.76 11.56 -13.26
N ALA A 73 -5.93 11.54 -12.63
CA ALA A 73 -6.25 12.43 -11.53
C ALA A 73 -5.38 12.13 -10.30
N VAL A 74 -5.35 10.87 -9.89
CA VAL A 74 -4.55 10.40 -8.75
C VAL A 74 -3.06 10.62 -8.99
N GLN A 75 -2.54 10.35 -10.19
CA GLN A 75 -1.13 10.59 -10.50
C GLN A 75 -0.78 12.08 -10.33
N ARG A 76 -1.53 12.97 -10.98
CA ARG A 76 -1.26 14.42 -10.92
C ARG A 76 -1.25 14.93 -9.48
N GLU A 77 -2.23 14.50 -8.68
CA GLU A 77 -2.35 14.97 -7.31
C GLU A 77 -1.30 14.36 -6.38
N ALA A 78 -0.97 13.07 -6.57
CA ALA A 78 0.09 12.42 -5.79
C ALA A 78 1.45 13.12 -6.04
N GLU A 79 1.76 13.43 -7.30
CA GLU A 79 2.97 14.16 -7.67
C GLU A 79 2.97 15.59 -7.08
N ALA A 80 1.83 16.28 -7.09
CA ALA A 80 1.67 17.63 -6.54
C ALA A 80 1.81 17.68 -5.01
N ARG A 81 1.24 16.71 -4.28
CA ARG A 81 1.23 16.70 -2.80
C ARG A 81 2.47 16.09 -2.17
N LEU A 82 3.07 15.08 -2.80
CA LEU A 82 4.22 14.34 -2.25
C LEU A 82 5.55 14.69 -2.92
N PHE A 83 5.56 15.58 -3.92
CA PHE A 83 6.76 16.07 -4.61
C PHE A 83 7.68 14.92 -5.08
N GLY A 84 7.14 14.00 -5.88
CA GLY A 84 7.87 12.87 -6.42
C GLY A 84 7.12 12.24 -7.58
N LYS A 85 7.75 11.33 -8.33
CA LYS A 85 7.08 10.59 -9.41
C LYS A 85 6.36 9.38 -8.82
N PHE A 86 5.11 9.19 -9.21
CA PHE A 86 4.29 8.06 -8.77
C PHE A 86 3.74 7.28 -9.96
N ASN A 87 3.72 5.97 -9.83
CA ASN A 87 3.03 5.08 -10.76
C ASN A 87 1.64 4.77 -10.20
N VAL A 88 0.63 4.82 -11.07
CA VAL A 88 -0.77 4.55 -10.70
C VAL A 88 -1.35 3.50 -11.65
N ILE A 89 -1.87 2.42 -11.08
CA ILE A 89 -2.53 1.34 -11.79
C ILE A 89 -3.97 1.28 -11.30
N CYS A 90 -4.94 1.53 -12.18
CA CYS A 90 -6.36 1.41 -11.86
C CYS A 90 -7.02 0.41 -12.80
N ALA A 91 -7.88 -0.45 -12.26
CA ALA A 91 -8.63 -1.43 -13.03
C ALA A 91 -10.06 -1.56 -12.51
N ALA A 92 -11.00 -1.77 -13.42
CA ALA A 92 -12.39 -2.13 -13.13
C ALA A 92 -12.54 -3.67 -13.12
N GLY A 93 -11.75 -4.35 -12.30
CA GLY A 93 -11.63 -5.80 -12.27
C GLY A 93 -10.43 -6.29 -11.45
N ASP A 94 -10.19 -7.59 -11.49
CA ASP A 94 -9.20 -8.24 -10.66
C ASP A 94 -7.83 -8.22 -11.33
N PHE A 95 -6.80 -7.82 -10.59
CA PHE A 95 -5.41 -7.92 -11.04
C PHE A 95 -4.52 -8.27 -9.85
N SER A 96 -3.49 -9.08 -10.14
CA SER A 96 -2.46 -9.48 -9.19
C SER A 96 -1.13 -8.84 -9.58
N TYR A 97 -0.41 -8.30 -8.59
CA TYR A 97 0.88 -7.66 -8.84
C TYR A 97 1.84 -7.86 -7.67
N VAL A 98 3.14 -7.77 -8.01
CA VAL A 98 4.23 -7.69 -7.05
C VAL A 98 5.01 -6.42 -7.34
N ALA A 99 5.14 -5.53 -6.36
CA ALA A 99 5.94 -4.32 -6.49
C ALA A 99 6.99 -4.22 -5.37
N TYR A 100 8.13 -3.63 -5.73
CA TYR A 100 9.20 -3.33 -4.78
C TYR A 100 9.17 -1.82 -4.52
N THR A 101 8.61 -1.44 -3.38
CA THR A 101 8.36 -0.03 -3.05
C THR A 101 8.19 0.14 -1.54
N ASP A 102 8.62 1.29 -1.03
CA ASP A 102 8.45 1.71 0.36
C ASP A 102 7.14 2.48 0.57
N THR A 103 6.72 3.19 -0.47
CA THR A 103 5.63 4.16 -0.43
C THR A 103 4.55 3.71 -1.40
N TYR A 104 3.47 3.17 -0.86
CA TYR A 104 2.37 2.67 -1.67
C TYR A 104 1.02 2.81 -0.98
N CYS A 105 -0.04 2.80 -1.76
CA CYS A 105 -1.39 2.74 -1.26
C CYS A 105 -2.33 2.09 -2.29
N GLN A 106 -3.22 1.24 -1.82
CA GLN A 106 -4.30 0.64 -2.59
C GLN A 106 -5.63 1.06 -1.98
N ALA A 107 -6.55 1.50 -2.83
CA ALA A 107 -7.93 1.80 -2.44
C ALA A 107 -8.89 1.29 -3.52
N SER A 108 -10.10 0.96 -3.09
CA SER A 108 -11.20 0.59 -3.98
C SER A 108 -12.37 1.54 -3.78
N THR A 109 -12.97 1.97 -4.89
CA THR A 109 -14.18 2.79 -4.91
C THR A 109 -15.14 2.18 -5.91
N GLY A 110 -16.26 1.63 -5.41
CA GLY A 110 -17.20 0.87 -6.22
C GLY A 110 -16.52 -0.31 -6.91
N ASP A 111 -16.50 -0.28 -8.25
CA ASP A 111 -15.90 -1.32 -9.08
C ASP A 111 -14.46 -1.08 -9.52
N VAL A 112 -13.91 0.10 -9.20
CA VAL A 112 -12.54 0.46 -9.57
C VAL A 112 -11.62 0.27 -8.38
N THR A 113 -10.53 -0.47 -8.58
CA THR A 113 -9.44 -0.57 -7.62
C THR A 113 -8.21 0.13 -8.20
N CYS A 114 -7.64 1.05 -7.43
CA CYS A 114 -6.44 1.77 -7.79
C CYS A 114 -5.31 1.43 -6.82
N TYR A 115 -4.12 1.25 -7.37
CA TYR A 115 -2.87 1.03 -6.68
C TYR A 115 -1.87 2.11 -7.10
N VAL A 116 -1.30 2.79 -6.11
CA VAL A 116 -0.34 3.89 -6.29
C VAL A 116 0.94 3.50 -5.59
N PHE A 117 2.07 3.71 -6.25
CA PHE A 117 3.37 3.47 -5.63
C PHE A 117 4.46 4.36 -6.18
N ARG A 118 5.47 4.60 -5.35
CA ARG A 118 6.69 5.27 -5.77
C ARG A 118 7.69 4.22 -6.27
N PRO A 119 8.21 4.33 -7.50
CA PRO A 119 9.33 3.50 -7.92
C PRO A 119 10.56 3.84 -7.04
N MET A 120 11.26 2.80 -6.56
CA MET A 120 12.54 2.95 -5.88
C MET A 120 13.66 3.34 -6.86
#